data_AF-A0A3M0XBE1-F1
#
_entry.id   AF-A0A3M0XBE1-F1
#
_cell.length_a   1.000
_cell.length_b   1.000
_cell.length_c   1.000
_cell.angle_alpha   90.00
_cell.angle_beta   90.00
_cell.angle_gamma   90.00
#
_symmetry.space_group_name_H-M   'P 1'
#
loop_
_entity.id
_entity.type
_entity.pdbx_description
1 polymer ?
#
loop_
_entity_poly.entity_id
_entity_poly.type
_entity_poly.pdbx_seq_one_letter_code
_entity_poly.pdbx_strand_id
1 'polypeptide(L)'
;MGILDVFKKKEKPPEPKAPPLPELQVPSEVPINEVITMQQQGLTNNQIVQALQRKGYAPNAIYDALAQAEAKQTMGPAIQQPPGFPEQPGFMEPAAMGARGAQAPFEAQTQPPIAQHPDTEALIEKIVEEKWNDMQKEHGKFSEWKDSINSRVDKIEQQIKDLRADLDGLHKAIVARVSDYDKTLMDVGTEVKAMEKVFQKVLPELTENIQELSRITKSTKQKQAPKKSTTAKKTD
;
A
#
# COMPACT_ATOMS: atom_id res chain seq x y z
N MET A 1 55.11 29.36 -23.63
CA MET A 1 55.63 28.44 -24.66
C MET A 1 55.82 27.11 -23.96
N GLY A 2 54.96 26.11 -24.15
CA GLY A 2 54.93 25.25 -25.34
C GLY A 2 56.21 24.41 -25.36
N ILE A 3 56.24 23.12 -25.61
CA ILE A 3 55.30 22.09 -26.08
C ILE A 3 56.17 20.81 -26.14
N LEU A 4 55.54 19.64 -26.13
CA LEU A 4 56.06 18.35 -26.64
C LEU A 4 57.09 17.54 -25.82
N ASP A 5 56.91 16.22 -25.98
CA ASP A 5 57.86 15.13 -25.77
C ASP A 5 57.95 14.43 -24.42
N VAL A 6 56.84 13.75 -24.06
CA VAL A 6 56.92 12.44 -23.38
C VAL A 6 56.28 11.38 -24.27
N PHE A 7 56.99 11.06 -25.37
CA PHE A 7 56.75 9.87 -26.19
C PHE A 7 57.81 8.81 -25.85
N LYS A 8 57.43 7.82 -25.02
CA LYS A 8 58.12 6.53 -25.00
C LYS A 8 57.11 5.38 -24.83
N LYS A 9 56.75 4.87 -26.00
CA LYS A 9 56.20 3.56 -26.37
C LYS A 9 56.31 2.48 -25.29
N LYS A 10 55.15 1.98 -24.83
CA LYS A 10 55.00 0.64 -24.26
C LYS A 10 53.78 0.01 -24.93
N GLU A 11 54.02 -1.09 -25.63
CA GLU A 11 53.03 -1.89 -26.36
C GLU A 11 51.91 -2.33 -25.42
N LYS A 12 50.66 -2.13 -25.84
CA LYS A 12 49.48 -2.74 -25.19
C LYS A 12 49.22 -4.11 -25.86
N PRO A 13 49.05 -5.19 -25.08
CA PRO A 13 48.58 -6.48 -25.57
C PRO A 13 47.20 -6.34 -26.25
N PRO A 14 46.78 -7.28 -27.12
CA PRO A 14 45.47 -7.24 -27.73
C PRO A 14 44.39 -7.20 -26.64
N GLU A 15 43.53 -6.18 -26.69
CA GLU A 15 42.37 -6.10 -25.81
C GLU A 15 41.55 -7.39 -25.99
N PRO A 16 41.24 -8.12 -24.91
CA PRO A 16 40.24 -9.16 -24.98
C PRO A 16 38.94 -8.48 -25.39
N LYS A 17 38.37 -8.91 -26.52
CA LYS A 17 37.00 -8.57 -26.92
C LYS A 17 36.14 -8.75 -25.67
N ALA A 18 35.62 -7.65 -25.14
CA ALA A 18 34.66 -7.71 -24.05
C ALA A 18 33.58 -8.72 -24.47
N PRO A 19 33.24 -9.70 -23.61
CA PRO A 19 32.15 -10.60 -23.93
C PRO A 19 30.92 -9.75 -24.25
N PRO A 20 30.15 -10.10 -25.30
CA PRO A 20 28.88 -9.43 -25.53
C PRO A 20 28.11 -9.50 -24.20
N LEU A 21 27.68 -8.34 -23.72
CA LEU A 21 26.76 -8.25 -22.59
C LEU A 21 25.66 -9.29 -22.83
N PRO A 22 25.35 -10.15 -21.86
CA PRO A 22 24.25 -11.09 -22.01
C PRO A 22 23.02 -10.26 -22.36
N GLU A 23 22.48 -10.48 -23.57
CA GLU A 23 21.13 -10.07 -23.91
C GLU A 23 20.27 -10.61 -22.79
N LEU A 24 19.77 -9.70 -21.94
CA LEU A 24 18.72 -10.01 -21.00
C LEU A 24 17.53 -10.41 -21.88
N GLN A 25 17.40 -11.73 -22.08
CA GLN A 25 16.19 -12.37 -22.55
C GLN A 25 15.11 -11.99 -21.55
N VAL A 26 14.46 -10.85 -21.79
CA VAL A 26 13.23 -10.50 -21.11
C VAL A 26 12.23 -11.58 -21.52
N PRO A 27 11.74 -12.41 -20.59
CA PRO A 27 10.66 -13.33 -20.92
C PRO A 27 9.49 -12.44 -21.37
N SER A 28 9.25 -12.43 -22.69
CA SER A 28 8.31 -11.51 -23.35
C SER A 28 6.86 -11.94 -23.15
N GLU A 29 6.64 -13.01 -22.41
CA GLU A 29 5.33 -13.55 -22.10
C GLU A 29 5.10 -13.43 -20.60
N VAL A 30 4.05 -12.70 -20.23
CA VAL A 30 3.54 -12.68 -18.87
C VAL A 30 3.07 -14.10 -18.53
N PRO A 31 3.53 -14.69 -17.43
CA PRO A 31 3.03 -15.99 -17.01
C PRO A 31 1.52 -15.93 -16.75
N ILE A 32 0.74 -16.62 -17.57
CA ILE A 32 -0.74 -16.68 -17.47
C ILE A 32 -1.17 -17.11 -16.05
N ASN A 33 -0.39 -17.98 -15.41
CA ASN A 33 -0.64 -18.45 -14.04
C ASN A 33 -0.56 -17.33 -12.99
N GLU A 34 0.27 -16.32 -13.21
CA GLU A 34 0.42 -15.19 -12.31
C GLU A 34 -0.82 -14.28 -12.38
N VAL A 35 -1.33 -14.06 -13.58
CA VAL A 35 -2.59 -13.34 -13.82
C VAL A 35 -3.76 -14.06 -13.15
N ILE A 36 -3.88 -15.38 -13.35
CA ILE A 36 -4.94 -16.20 -12.73
C ILE A 36 -4.88 -16.12 -11.21
N THR A 37 -3.68 -16.16 -10.63
CA THR A 37 -3.51 -16.07 -9.17
C THR A 37 -3.98 -14.72 -8.64
N MET A 38 -3.64 -13.62 -9.34
CA MET A 38 -4.08 -12.29 -8.95
C MET A 38 -5.60 -12.12 -9.11
N GLN A 39 -6.20 -12.70 -10.16
CA GLN A 39 -7.66 -12.72 -10.32
C GLN A 39 -8.35 -13.50 -9.19
N GLN A 40 -7.81 -14.64 -8.78
CA GLN A 40 -8.33 -15.43 -7.65
C GLN A 40 -8.22 -14.68 -6.30
N GLN A 41 -7.24 -13.79 -6.17
CA GLN A 41 -7.10 -12.89 -5.01
C GLN A 41 -8.10 -11.72 -5.04
N GLY A 42 -8.96 -11.63 -6.06
CA GLY A 42 -9.97 -10.57 -6.21
C GLY A 42 -9.40 -9.25 -6.73
N LEU A 43 -8.18 -9.24 -7.27
CA LEU A 43 -7.62 -8.04 -7.91
C LEU A 43 -8.34 -7.77 -9.24
N THR A 44 -8.64 -6.51 -9.48
CA THR A 44 -9.24 -6.07 -10.76
C THR A 44 -8.21 -6.08 -11.89
N ASN A 45 -8.64 -6.28 -13.14
CA ASN A 45 -7.75 -6.29 -14.30
C ASN A 45 -6.84 -5.05 -14.38
N ASN A 46 -7.33 -3.86 -14.02
CA ASN A 46 -6.52 -2.63 -13.96
C ASN A 46 -5.40 -2.69 -12.89
N GLN A 47 -5.68 -3.28 -11.72
CA GLN A 47 -4.68 -3.45 -10.67
C GLN A 47 -3.63 -4.49 -11.05
N ILE A 48 -4.04 -5.54 -11.76
CA ILE A 48 -3.14 -6.58 -12.30
C ILE A 48 -2.22 -5.98 -13.35
N VAL A 49 -2.75 -5.15 -14.25
CA VAL A 49 -1.95 -4.43 -15.25
C VAL A 49 -0.89 -3.57 -14.59
N GLN A 50 -1.26 -2.78 -13.57
CA GLN A 50 -0.31 -1.94 -12.84
C GLN A 50 0.75 -2.76 -12.08
N ALA A 51 0.37 -3.88 -11.47
CA ALA A 51 1.29 -4.77 -10.77
C ALA A 51 2.31 -5.41 -11.73
N LEU A 52 1.87 -5.85 -12.90
CA LEU A 52 2.72 -6.47 -13.91
C LEU A 52 3.59 -5.46 -14.66
N GLN A 53 3.09 -4.26 -14.92
CA GLN A 53 3.91 -3.17 -15.46
C GLN A 53 5.06 -2.80 -14.51
N ARG A 54 4.82 -2.78 -13.18
CA ARG A 54 5.88 -2.56 -12.18
C ARG A 54 6.92 -3.66 -12.14
N LYS A 55 6.56 -4.88 -12.56
CA LYS A 55 7.47 -6.03 -12.72
C LYS A 55 8.23 -6.00 -14.07
N GLY A 56 7.96 -5.01 -14.91
CA GLY A 56 8.68 -4.79 -16.17
C GLY A 56 8.09 -5.53 -17.37
N TYR A 57 6.87 -6.08 -17.26
CA TYR A 57 6.22 -6.75 -18.37
C TYR A 57 5.68 -5.75 -19.40
N ALA A 58 5.72 -6.14 -20.67
CA ALA A 58 5.25 -5.32 -21.77
C ALA A 58 3.71 -5.22 -21.78
N PRO A 59 3.11 -4.06 -22.07
CA PRO A 59 1.65 -3.88 -22.02
C PRO A 59 0.88 -4.87 -22.88
N ASN A 60 1.33 -5.11 -24.11
CA ASN A 60 0.73 -6.07 -25.04
C ASN A 60 0.69 -7.51 -24.47
N ALA A 61 1.79 -7.97 -23.87
CA ALA A 61 1.86 -9.29 -23.25
C ALA A 61 0.94 -9.42 -22.03
N ILE A 62 0.74 -8.33 -21.28
CA ILE A 62 -0.20 -8.28 -20.16
C ILE A 62 -1.64 -8.44 -20.63
N TYR A 63 -2.04 -7.72 -21.69
CA TYR A 63 -3.40 -7.81 -22.23
C TYR A 63 -3.69 -9.18 -22.81
N ASP A 64 -2.73 -9.79 -23.52
CA ASP A 64 -2.87 -11.13 -24.06
C ASP A 64 -2.99 -12.18 -22.93
N ALA A 65 -2.13 -12.12 -21.91
CA ALA A 65 -2.22 -13.03 -20.77
C ALA A 65 -3.51 -12.85 -19.94
N LEU A 66 -4.07 -11.64 -19.86
CA LEU A 66 -5.38 -11.38 -19.24
C LEU A 66 -6.52 -12.03 -20.01
N ALA A 67 -6.55 -11.87 -21.33
CA ALA A 67 -7.55 -12.49 -22.19
C ALA A 67 -7.47 -14.03 -22.13
N GLN A 68 -6.25 -14.59 -22.11
CA GLN A 68 -6.03 -16.03 -21.99
C GLN A 68 -6.37 -16.58 -20.61
N ALA A 69 -6.07 -15.83 -19.54
CA ALA A 69 -6.45 -16.20 -18.17
C ALA A 69 -7.97 -16.23 -17.99
N GLU A 70 -8.67 -15.24 -18.53
CA GLU A 70 -10.14 -15.17 -18.50
C GLU A 70 -10.79 -16.29 -19.32
N ALA A 71 -10.26 -16.57 -20.52
CA ALA A 71 -10.69 -17.72 -21.32
C ALA A 71 -10.49 -19.04 -20.57
N LYS A 72 -9.37 -19.19 -19.86
CA LYS A 72 -9.07 -20.39 -19.07
C LYS A 72 -9.86 -20.50 -17.76
N GLN A 73 -10.31 -19.39 -17.19
CA GLN A 73 -11.16 -19.37 -15.99
C GLN A 73 -12.63 -19.64 -16.33
N THR A 74 -13.08 -19.16 -17.49
CA THR A 74 -14.43 -19.38 -18.02
C THR A 74 -14.59 -20.78 -18.63
N MET A 75 -13.50 -21.36 -19.11
CA MET A 75 -13.43 -22.76 -19.53
C MET A 75 -12.89 -23.63 -18.39
N GLY A 76 -13.77 -24.23 -17.59
CA GLY A 76 -13.39 -25.30 -16.67
C GLY A 76 -12.66 -26.44 -17.40
N PRO A 77 -11.99 -27.38 -16.68
CA PRO A 77 -11.19 -28.44 -17.28
C PRO A 77 -12.07 -29.52 -17.92
N ALA A 78 -12.70 -29.19 -19.04
CA ALA A 78 -13.27 -30.08 -20.04
C ALA A 78 -13.82 -29.19 -21.15
N ILE A 79 -13.16 -29.19 -22.31
CA ILE A 79 -13.71 -29.63 -23.60
C ILE A 79 -12.65 -29.33 -24.65
N GLN A 80 -12.43 -30.36 -25.47
CA GLN A 80 -11.47 -30.44 -26.55
C GLN A 80 -11.69 -29.34 -27.60
N GLN A 81 -10.59 -29.00 -28.28
CA GLN A 81 -10.48 -28.17 -29.49
C GLN A 81 -11.67 -28.32 -30.44
N PRO A 82 -12.03 -27.25 -31.16
CA PRO A 82 -11.87 -27.28 -32.62
C PRO A 82 -11.61 -25.88 -33.23
N PRO A 83 -11.50 -25.76 -34.57
CA PRO A 83 -10.55 -26.38 -35.48
C PRO A 83 -9.66 -25.31 -36.16
N GLY A 84 -8.61 -25.77 -36.84
CA GLY A 84 -7.49 -24.96 -37.35
C GLY A 84 -7.86 -23.73 -38.19
N PHE A 85 -7.10 -22.66 -37.94
CA PHE A 85 -6.89 -21.59 -38.90
C PHE A 85 -6.14 -22.16 -40.12
N PRO A 86 -6.61 -21.93 -41.36
CA PRO A 86 -5.82 -22.24 -42.53
C PRO A 86 -4.61 -21.30 -42.60
N GLU A 87 -3.44 -21.91 -42.78
CA GLU A 87 -2.20 -21.25 -43.17
C GLU A 87 -2.44 -20.24 -44.30
N GLN A 88 -1.94 -19.01 -44.12
CA GLN A 88 -1.65 -18.14 -45.25
C GLN A 88 -0.40 -18.69 -45.96
N PRO A 89 -0.45 -19.06 -47.25
CA PRO A 89 0.76 -19.26 -48.02
C PRO A 89 1.29 -17.90 -48.47
N GLY A 90 2.59 -17.74 -48.29
CA GLY A 90 3.32 -16.53 -48.61
C GLY A 90 3.35 -16.15 -50.10
N PHE A 91 3.78 -14.93 -50.29
CA PHE A 91 4.21 -14.33 -51.55
C PHE A 91 5.22 -15.21 -52.31
N MET A 92 4.95 -15.50 -53.59
CA MET A 92 5.98 -15.70 -54.61
C MET A 92 5.48 -15.35 -56.03
N GLU A 93 6.45 -14.92 -56.84
CA GLU A 93 6.46 -14.18 -58.11
C GLU A 93 5.59 -14.61 -59.31
N PRO A 94 5.45 -13.73 -60.33
CA PRO A 94 4.77 -14.01 -61.58
C PRO A 94 5.73 -14.64 -62.61
N ALA A 95 5.35 -15.77 -63.20
CA ALA A 95 5.99 -16.29 -64.40
C ALA A 95 4.96 -16.39 -65.55
N ALA A 96 5.30 -15.75 -66.65
CA ALA A 96 4.54 -15.63 -67.87
C ALA A 96 4.60 -16.90 -68.76
N MET A 97 3.78 -16.87 -69.83
CA MET A 97 3.83 -17.72 -71.05
C MET A 97 3.09 -19.07 -70.92
N GLY A 98 2.24 -19.54 -71.84
CA GLY A 98 1.73 -19.05 -73.12
C GLY A 98 0.91 -20.16 -73.82
N ALA A 99 -0.06 -19.75 -74.63
CA ALA A 99 -0.62 -20.40 -75.82
C ALA A 99 -1.39 -21.75 -75.78
N ARG A 100 -2.58 -21.68 -76.42
CA ARG A 100 -3.28 -22.70 -77.25
C ARG A 100 -4.03 -23.87 -76.58
N GLY A 101 -5.35 -23.66 -76.45
CA GLY A 101 -6.35 -24.27 -77.34
C GLY A 101 -6.70 -25.75 -77.13
N ALA A 102 -7.87 -26.00 -76.56
CA ALA A 102 -8.86 -26.98 -77.03
C ALA A 102 -10.14 -26.81 -76.21
N GLN A 103 -11.24 -26.49 -76.89
CA GLN A 103 -12.58 -26.49 -76.34
C GLN A 103 -13.07 -27.93 -76.17
N ALA A 104 -13.48 -28.29 -74.97
CA ALA A 104 -14.44 -29.35 -74.70
C ALA A 104 -15.57 -28.73 -73.86
N PRO A 105 -16.85 -28.99 -74.15
CA PRO A 105 -17.95 -28.42 -73.40
C PRO A 105 -17.99 -29.11 -72.03
N PHE A 106 -17.49 -28.42 -71.00
CA PHE A 106 -17.76 -28.82 -69.63
C PHE A 106 -19.21 -28.46 -69.34
N GLU A 107 -20.03 -29.49 -69.15
CA GLU A 107 -21.36 -29.37 -68.58
C GLU A 107 -21.26 -28.48 -67.35
N ALA A 108 -21.96 -27.34 -67.39
CA ALA A 108 -22.15 -26.52 -66.23
C ALA A 108 -22.99 -27.35 -65.23
N GLN A 109 -22.30 -28.04 -64.32
CA GLN A 109 -22.86 -28.31 -63.01
C GLN A 109 -23.17 -26.94 -62.42
N THR A 110 -24.43 -26.54 -62.55
CA THR A 110 -25.04 -25.52 -61.74
C THR A 110 -24.76 -25.90 -60.29
N GLN A 111 -23.75 -25.26 -59.70
CA GLN A 111 -23.71 -25.11 -58.25
C GLN A 111 -25.09 -24.56 -57.87
N PRO A 112 -25.78 -25.17 -56.89
CA PRO A 112 -26.91 -24.47 -56.31
C PRO A 112 -26.40 -23.09 -55.89
N PRO A 113 -27.11 -22.00 -56.22
CA PRO A 113 -26.77 -20.72 -55.64
C PRO A 113 -26.72 -20.95 -54.14
N ILE A 114 -25.63 -20.51 -53.50
CA ILE A 114 -25.60 -20.36 -52.06
C ILE A 114 -26.84 -19.54 -51.75
N ALA A 115 -27.87 -20.23 -51.23
CA ALA A 115 -29.01 -19.59 -50.64
C ALA A 115 -28.38 -18.81 -49.50
N GLN A 116 -28.20 -17.51 -49.74
CA GLN A 116 -27.96 -16.54 -48.69
C GLN A 116 -29.06 -16.82 -47.68
N HIS A 117 -28.70 -17.44 -46.55
CA HIS A 117 -29.62 -17.71 -45.47
C HIS A 117 -30.05 -16.34 -44.95
N PRO A 118 -31.27 -15.86 -45.29
CA PRO A 118 -31.75 -14.56 -44.83
C PRO A 118 -31.87 -14.55 -43.29
N ASP A 119 -31.97 -15.75 -42.73
CA ASP A 119 -32.15 -16.00 -41.32
C ASP A 119 -30.89 -15.70 -40.49
N THR A 120 -29.68 -15.94 -41.00
CA THR A 120 -28.46 -15.66 -40.22
C THR A 120 -28.13 -14.18 -40.16
N GLU A 121 -28.35 -13.42 -41.24
CA GLU A 121 -28.16 -11.96 -41.24
C GLU A 121 -29.23 -11.27 -40.40
N ALA A 122 -30.49 -11.70 -40.50
CA ALA A 122 -31.57 -11.20 -39.66
C ALA A 122 -31.37 -11.55 -38.16
N LEU A 123 -30.81 -12.72 -37.84
CA LEU A 123 -30.44 -13.08 -36.47
C LEU A 123 -29.28 -12.23 -35.96
N ILE A 124 -28.30 -11.90 -36.81
CA ILE A 124 -27.17 -11.03 -36.45
C ILE A 124 -27.65 -9.59 -36.23
N GLU A 125 -28.48 -9.02 -37.11
CA GLU A 125 -29.03 -7.68 -36.91
C GLU A 125 -29.87 -7.59 -35.64
N LYS A 126 -30.72 -8.59 -35.38
CA LYS A 126 -31.54 -8.63 -34.17
C LYS A 126 -30.69 -8.76 -32.90
N ILE A 127 -29.61 -9.55 -32.91
CA ILE A 127 -28.68 -9.68 -31.78
C ILE A 127 -27.87 -8.38 -31.56
N VAL A 128 -27.41 -7.75 -32.63
CA VAL A 128 -26.64 -6.50 -32.55
C VAL A 128 -27.50 -5.38 -31.98
N GLU A 129 -28.76 -5.28 -32.41
CA GLU A 129 -29.69 -4.24 -31.95
C GLU A 129 -30.18 -4.48 -30.52
N GLU A 130 -30.37 -5.74 -30.13
CA GLU A 130 -30.65 -6.14 -28.75
C GLU A 130 -29.46 -5.80 -27.82
N LYS A 131 -28.22 -6.14 -28.23
CA LYS A 131 -27.00 -5.82 -27.48
C LYS A 131 -26.71 -4.31 -27.42
N TRP A 132 -27.01 -3.57 -28.48
CA TRP A 132 -26.86 -2.11 -28.51
C TRP A 132 -27.82 -1.42 -27.53
N ASN A 133 -29.07 -1.89 -27.47
CA ASN A 133 -30.07 -1.38 -26.54
C ASN A 133 -29.73 -1.71 -25.08
N ASP A 134 -29.21 -2.91 -24.79
CA ASP A 134 -28.75 -3.26 -23.45
C ASP A 134 -27.53 -2.43 -23.03
N MET A 135 -26.58 -2.20 -23.94
CA MET A 135 -25.43 -1.32 -23.69
C MET A 135 -25.84 0.14 -23.45
N GLN A 136 -26.86 0.66 -24.17
CA GLN A 136 -27.40 1.99 -23.89
C GLN A 136 -28.04 2.10 -22.51
N LYS A 137 -28.73 1.05 -22.05
CA LYS A 137 -29.30 1.02 -20.69
C LYS A 137 -28.21 0.99 -19.61
N GLU A 138 -27.09 0.32 -19.86
CA GLU A 138 -25.94 0.33 -18.93
C GLU A 138 -25.23 1.68 -18.86
N HIS A 139 -25.25 2.47 -19.94
CA HIS A 139 -24.69 3.83 -19.93
C HIS A 139 -25.42 4.76 -18.94
N GLY A 140 -26.74 4.59 -18.77
CA GLY A 140 -27.52 5.30 -17.75
C GLY A 140 -27.02 4.98 -16.33
N LYS A 141 -26.82 3.69 -16.03
CA LYS A 141 -26.27 3.23 -14.75
C LYS A 141 -24.84 3.73 -14.51
N PHE A 142 -24.03 3.83 -15.56
CA PHE A 142 -22.68 4.39 -15.46
C PHE A 142 -22.70 5.88 -15.11
N SER A 143 -23.63 6.65 -15.67
CA SER A 143 -23.82 8.05 -15.29
C SER A 143 -24.25 8.20 -13.84
N GLU A 144 -25.24 7.42 -13.39
CA GLU A 144 -25.68 7.42 -11.99
C GLU A 144 -24.56 7.02 -11.03
N TRP A 145 -23.74 6.02 -11.41
CA TRP A 145 -22.58 5.61 -10.63
C TRP A 145 -21.52 6.71 -10.56
N LYS A 146 -21.24 7.39 -11.68
CA LYS A 146 -20.33 8.54 -11.73
C LYS A 146 -20.82 9.66 -10.81
N ASP A 147 -22.10 10.00 -10.85
CA ASP A 147 -22.70 11.03 -10.00
C ASP A 147 -22.64 10.63 -8.52
N SER A 148 -22.88 9.35 -8.21
CA SER A 148 -22.72 8.80 -6.86
C SER A 148 -21.28 8.90 -6.36
N ILE A 149 -20.29 8.57 -7.20
CA ILE A 149 -18.87 8.72 -6.84
C ILE A 149 -18.50 10.17 -6.60
N ASN A 150 -18.89 11.08 -7.49
CA ASN A 150 -18.61 12.50 -7.34
C ASN A 150 -19.17 13.03 -6.00
N SER A 151 -20.43 12.69 -5.69
CA SER A 151 -21.04 13.05 -4.41
C SER A 151 -20.31 12.45 -3.20
N ARG A 152 -19.85 11.20 -3.29
CA ARG A 152 -19.05 10.56 -2.22
C ARG A 152 -17.69 11.22 -2.05
N VAL A 153 -17.03 11.59 -3.14
CA VAL A 153 -15.75 12.31 -3.13
C VAL A 153 -15.93 13.68 -2.48
N ASP A 154 -16.96 14.43 -2.86
CA ASP A 154 -17.26 15.73 -2.26
C ASP A 154 -17.52 15.59 -0.75
N LYS A 155 -18.28 14.56 -0.35
CA LYS A 155 -18.54 14.28 1.06
C LYS A 155 -17.26 13.92 1.84
N ILE A 156 -16.39 13.11 1.25
CA ILE A 156 -15.09 12.77 1.86
C ILE A 156 -14.22 14.02 1.99
N GLU A 157 -14.20 14.88 0.97
CA GLU A 157 -13.44 16.13 1.03
C GLU A 157 -13.93 17.04 2.16
N GLN A 158 -15.25 17.15 2.33
CA GLN A 158 -15.83 17.88 3.46
C GLN A 158 -15.46 17.24 4.81
N GLN A 159 -15.61 15.92 4.94
CA GLN A 159 -15.23 15.22 6.18
C GLN A 159 -13.74 15.37 6.52
N ILE A 160 -12.86 15.41 5.52
CA ILE A 160 -11.43 15.66 5.73
C ILE A 160 -11.19 17.09 6.20
N LYS A 161 -11.91 18.08 5.64
CA LYS A 161 -11.82 19.48 6.10
C LYS A 161 -12.32 19.63 7.53
N ASP A 162 -13.45 19.00 7.87
CA ASP A 162 -14.01 19.01 9.21
C ASP A 162 -13.06 18.31 10.20
N LEU A 163 -12.54 17.12 9.86
CA LEU A 163 -11.57 16.41 10.68
C LEU A 163 -10.30 17.23 10.92
N ARG A 164 -9.84 17.98 9.91
CA ARG A 164 -8.70 18.88 10.06
C ARG A 164 -9.01 20.01 11.04
N ALA A 165 -10.20 20.61 10.93
CA ALA A 165 -10.63 21.66 11.85
C ALA A 165 -10.75 21.14 13.29
N ASP A 166 -11.30 19.94 13.48
CA ASP A 166 -11.41 19.27 14.76
C ASP A 166 -10.03 18.93 15.36
N LEU A 167 -9.10 18.44 14.53
CA LEU A 167 -7.72 18.17 14.95
C LEU A 167 -6.98 19.45 15.36
N ASP A 168 -7.15 20.55 14.62
CA ASP A 168 -6.58 21.84 14.98
C ASP A 168 -7.18 22.37 16.30
N GLY A 169 -8.48 22.16 16.52
CA GLY A 169 -9.16 22.47 17.77
C GLY A 169 -8.63 21.62 18.94
N LEU A 170 -8.49 20.32 18.73
CA LEU A 170 -7.96 19.39 19.72
C LEU A 170 -6.50 19.71 20.05
N HIS A 171 -5.67 20.01 19.06
CA HIS A 171 -4.27 20.39 19.28
C HIS A 171 -4.18 21.64 20.16
N LYS A 172 -4.98 22.66 19.88
CA LYS A 172 -5.06 23.88 20.72
C LYS A 172 -5.52 23.55 22.14
N ALA A 173 -6.55 22.73 22.28
CA ALA A 173 -7.09 22.32 23.58
C ALA A 173 -6.07 21.52 24.40
N ILE A 174 -5.35 20.59 23.77
CA ILE A 174 -4.28 19.80 24.39
C ILE A 174 -3.15 20.72 24.83
N VAL A 175 -2.68 21.63 23.97
CA VAL A 175 -1.60 22.57 24.32
C VAL A 175 -2.01 23.46 25.48
N ALA A 176 -3.23 24.00 25.48
CA ALA A 176 -3.77 24.79 26.59
C ALA A 176 -3.80 23.96 27.88
N ARG A 177 -4.33 22.74 27.81
CA ARG A 177 -4.44 21.87 28.98
C ARG A 177 -3.06 21.48 29.54
N VAL A 178 -2.10 21.16 28.68
CA VAL A 178 -0.72 20.88 29.08
C VAL A 178 -0.08 22.10 29.73
N SER A 179 -0.30 23.30 29.19
CA SER A 179 0.18 24.54 29.80
C SER A 179 -0.44 24.79 31.19
N ASP A 180 -1.74 24.52 31.36
CA ASP A 180 -2.39 24.62 32.67
C ASP A 180 -1.84 23.58 33.66
N TYR A 181 -1.53 22.37 33.19
CA TYR A 181 -0.89 21.34 33.99
C TYR A 181 0.53 21.73 34.41
N ASP A 182 1.33 22.28 33.50
CA ASP A 182 2.70 22.75 33.81
C ASP A 182 2.66 23.85 34.88
N LYS A 183 1.74 24.82 34.74
CA LYS A 183 1.53 25.85 35.76
C LYS A 183 1.11 25.26 37.10
N THR A 184 0.16 24.33 37.11
CA THR A 184 -0.28 23.66 38.34
C THR A 184 0.87 22.87 38.97
N LEU A 185 1.71 22.20 38.17
CA LEU A 185 2.88 21.48 38.63
C LEU A 185 3.92 22.44 39.24
N MET A 186 4.12 23.61 38.64
CA MET A 186 4.98 24.66 39.20
C MET A 186 4.45 25.14 40.54
N ASP A 187 3.16 25.45 40.64
CA ASP A 187 2.52 25.92 41.86
C ASP A 187 2.66 24.86 42.97
N VAL A 188 2.32 23.59 42.68
CA VAL A 188 2.55 22.47 43.59
C VAL A 188 4.03 22.33 43.96
N GLY A 189 4.96 22.53 43.02
CA GLY A 189 6.40 22.53 43.29
C GLY A 189 6.81 23.63 44.27
N THR A 190 6.18 24.81 44.22
CA THR A 190 6.42 25.88 45.19
C THR A 190 5.83 25.55 46.56
N GLU A 191 4.62 24.99 46.62
CA GLU A 191 4.01 24.55 47.87
C GLU A 191 4.82 23.42 48.52
N VAL A 192 5.28 22.44 47.74
CA VAL A 192 6.12 21.34 48.22
C VAL A 192 7.44 21.88 48.77
N LYS A 193 8.07 22.88 48.12
CA LYS A 193 9.26 23.55 48.67
C LYS A 193 8.97 24.32 49.95
N ALA A 194 7.80 24.96 50.06
CA ALA A 194 7.40 25.63 51.29
C ALA A 194 7.18 24.61 52.41
N MET A 195 6.51 23.50 52.11
CA MET A 195 6.32 22.39 53.04
C MET A 195 7.66 21.76 53.46
N GLU A 196 8.60 21.60 52.54
CA GLU A 196 9.97 21.15 52.84
C GLU A 196 10.64 22.08 53.86
N LYS A 197 10.55 23.41 53.67
CA LYS A 197 11.07 24.38 54.65
C LYS A 197 10.36 24.31 56.00
N VAL A 198 9.06 24.05 56.02
CA VAL A 198 8.32 23.83 57.27
C VAL A 198 8.82 22.57 57.96
N PHE A 199 8.96 21.45 57.25
CA PHE A 199 9.55 20.23 57.80
C PHE A 199 10.97 20.43 58.33
N GLN A 200 11.81 21.17 57.60
CA GLN A 200 13.16 21.50 58.04
C GLN A 200 13.19 22.29 59.36
N LYS A 201 12.16 23.10 59.65
CA LYS A 201 12.03 23.84 60.91
C LYS A 201 11.38 23.01 62.03
N VAL A 202 10.37 22.22 61.68
CA VAL A 202 9.60 21.42 62.64
C VAL A 202 10.40 20.22 63.14
N LEU A 203 11.20 19.56 62.30
CA LEU A 203 11.98 18.39 62.73
C LEU A 203 12.95 18.70 63.89
N PRO A 204 13.76 19.79 63.84
CA PRO A 204 14.57 20.22 64.96
C PRO A 204 13.74 20.60 66.19
N GLU A 205 12.69 21.40 66.01
CA GLU A 205 11.85 21.88 67.12
C GLU A 205 11.17 20.72 67.86
N LEU A 206 10.64 19.73 67.11
CA LEU A 206 10.07 18.52 67.70
C LEU A 206 11.13 17.71 68.45
N THR A 207 12.35 17.62 67.91
CA THR A 207 13.47 16.92 68.55
C THR A 207 13.90 17.61 69.85
N GLU A 208 14.01 18.94 69.84
CA GLU A 208 14.30 19.76 71.03
C GLU A 208 13.22 19.61 72.09
N ASN A 209 11.95 19.75 71.70
CA ASN A 209 10.79 19.61 72.60
C ASN A 209 10.74 18.22 73.24
N ILE A 210 11.01 17.15 72.48
CA ILE A 210 11.07 15.78 73.01
C ILE A 210 12.25 15.63 74.00
N GLN A 211 13.40 16.23 73.71
CA GLN A 211 14.55 16.22 74.63
C GLN A 211 14.23 16.98 75.93
N GLU A 212 13.55 18.13 75.86
CA GLU A 212 13.10 18.87 77.03
C GLU A 212 12.07 18.09 77.85
N LEU A 213 11.06 17.49 77.21
CA LEU A 213 10.08 16.63 77.89
C LEU A 213 10.76 15.47 78.62
N SER A 214 11.75 14.85 78.00
CA SER A 214 12.56 13.78 78.60
C SER A 214 13.33 14.28 79.83
N ARG A 215 13.91 15.49 79.76
CA ARG A 215 14.60 16.13 80.90
C ARG A 215 13.62 16.45 82.03
N ILE A 216 12.48 17.09 81.76
CA ILE A 216 11.45 17.44 82.74
C ILE A 216 10.93 16.17 83.43
N THR A 217 10.68 15.10 82.66
CA THR A 217 10.26 13.80 83.19
C THR A 217 11.31 13.21 84.13
N LYS A 218 12.60 13.23 83.74
CA LYS A 218 13.71 12.79 84.61
C LYS A 218 13.79 13.62 85.89
N SER A 219 13.74 14.95 85.80
CA SER A 219 13.82 15.85 86.96
C SER A 219 12.63 15.68 87.91
N THR A 220 11.44 15.45 87.36
CA THR A 220 10.22 15.18 88.15
C THR A 220 10.31 13.84 88.85
N LYS A 221 10.81 12.79 88.17
CA LYS A 221 11.07 11.47 88.76
C LYS A 221 12.14 11.53 89.86
N GLN A 222 13.14 12.39 89.71
CA GLN A 222 14.21 12.58 90.70
C GLN A 222 13.74 13.39 91.93
N LYS A 223 12.87 14.38 91.75
CA LYS A 223 12.22 15.11 92.87
C LYS A 223 11.24 14.25 93.67
N GLN A 224 10.63 13.24 93.06
CA GLN A 224 9.74 12.29 93.74
C GLN A 224 10.48 11.10 94.39
N ALA A 225 11.81 11.01 94.28
CA ALA A 225 12.56 10.00 95.03
C ALA A 225 12.46 10.30 96.54
N PRO A 226 12.00 9.36 97.38
CA PRO A 226 11.79 9.61 98.80
C PRO A 226 13.13 9.92 99.46
N LYS A 227 13.23 11.10 100.09
CA LYS A 227 14.35 11.45 100.99
C LYS A 227 14.43 10.37 102.07
N LYS A 228 15.36 9.42 101.94
CA LYS A 228 15.78 8.58 103.06
C LYS A 228 16.37 9.51 104.12
N SER A 229 15.63 9.68 105.21
CA SER A 229 16.02 10.41 106.41
C SER A 229 17.29 9.80 107.01
N THR A 230 18.43 10.44 106.79
CA THR A 230 19.60 10.32 107.66
C THR A 230 19.32 11.10 108.95
N THR A 231 18.91 10.39 110.00
CA THR A 231 18.87 10.94 111.36
C THR A 231 19.53 9.96 112.31
N ALA A 232 20.75 10.32 112.75
CA ALA A 232 21.32 10.11 114.09
C ALA A 232 21.47 8.66 114.60
N LYS A 233 22.37 8.29 115.52
CA LYS A 233 23.36 9.01 116.32
C LYS A 233 24.29 7.92 116.89
N LYS A 234 25.57 8.23 116.87
CA LYS A 234 26.68 7.77 117.71
C LYS A 234 26.32 7.72 119.21
N THR A 235 26.63 6.61 119.90
CA THR A 235 27.07 6.45 121.32
C THR A 235 27.25 4.95 121.56
N ASP A 236 28.49 4.47 121.62
CA ASP A 236 29.25 4.16 122.86
C ASP A 236 28.70 2.93 123.57
#